data_AF-A0A1S3Y4C4-F1
#
_entry.id   AF-A0A1S3Y4C4-F1
#
_cell.length_a   1.000
_cell.length_b   1.000
_cell.length_c   1.000
_cell.angle_alpha   90.00
_cell.angle_beta   90.00
_cell.angle_gamma   90.00
#
_symmetry.space_group_name_H-M   'P 1'
#
loop_
_entity.id
_entity.type
_entity.pdbx_description
1 polymer ?
#
loop_
_entity_poly.entity_id
_entity_poly.type
_entity_poly.pdbx_seq_one_letter_code
_entity_poly.pdbx_strand_id
1 'polypeptide(L)'
;MILSALLTSVGINLGLCFLFFTLYSILRKQPGNAEVYAPRLVAEGKSQQTNDFNLERLLPSAGWVTRAWKLSEAELLSASGLDGVVFMRIFIFSARVFAFAVVVGVFILLPINYMGKQLSLDIFDLPNKSLESFTISNVDDGSNR
;
A
#
# COMPACT_ATOMS: atom_id res chain seq x y z
N MET A 1 -12.40 18.23 7.41
CA MET A 1 -11.55 17.85 6.24
C MET A 1 -12.46 17.57 5.04
N ILE A 2 -12.17 18.12 3.86
CA ILE A 2 -13.06 17.95 2.70
C ILE A 2 -12.86 16.55 2.08
N LEU A 3 -13.93 15.76 2.05
CA LEU A 3 -13.90 14.38 1.52
C LEU A 3 -13.46 14.35 0.04
N SER A 4 -13.92 15.31 -0.77
CA SER A 4 -13.56 15.40 -2.19
C SER A 4 -12.06 15.68 -2.41
N ALA A 5 -11.42 16.46 -1.54
CA ALA A 5 -9.99 16.71 -1.60
C ALA A 5 -9.20 15.43 -1.27
N LEU A 6 -9.65 14.66 -0.27
CA LEU A 6 -9.06 13.35 0.06
C LEU A 6 -9.21 12.37 -1.11
N LEU A 7 -10.41 12.24 -1.69
CA LEU A 7 -10.65 11.35 -2.83
C LEU A 7 -9.82 11.74 -4.05
N THR A 8 -9.73 13.03 -4.38
CA THR A 8 -8.89 13.52 -5.49
C THR A 8 -7.43 13.17 -5.27
N SER A 9 -6.90 13.38 -4.06
CA SER A 9 -5.53 13.03 -3.71
C SER A 9 -5.27 11.53 -3.82
N VAL A 10 -6.17 10.70 -3.27
CA VAL A 10 -6.08 9.24 -3.37
C VAL A 10 -6.11 8.80 -4.84
N GLY A 11 -7.01 9.35 -5.65
CA GLY A 11 -7.12 9.03 -7.08
C GLY A 11 -5.84 9.34 -7.86
N ILE A 12 -5.26 10.53 -7.66
CA ILE A 12 -4.00 10.93 -8.31
C ILE A 12 -2.85 10.02 -7.89
N ASN A 13 -2.66 9.82 -6.58
CA ASN A 13 -1.58 8.98 -6.07
C ASN A 13 -1.72 7.52 -6.51
N LEU A 14 -2.93 6.99 -6.53
CA LEU A 14 -3.21 5.64 -7.00
C LEU A 14 -2.94 5.51 -8.50
N GLY A 15 -3.33 6.50 -9.31
CA GLY A 15 -3.03 6.56 -10.73
C GLY A 15 -1.53 6.55 -11.01
N LEU A 16 -0.76 7.37 -10.28
CA LEU A 16 0.70 7.38 -10.35
C LEU A 16 1.32 6.04 -9.91
N CYS A 17 0.77 5.42 -8.87
CA CYS A 17 1.20 4.09 -8.43
C CYS A 17 1.04 3.06 -9.55
N PHE A 18 -0.11 3.00 -10.23
CA PHE A 18 -0.32 2.10 -11.36
C PHE A 18 0.59 2.42 -12.54
N LEU A 19 0.83 3.70 -12.83
CA LEU A 19 1.77 4.12 -13.87
C LEU A 19 3.19 3.60 -13.55
N PHE A 20 3.71 3.86 -12.36
CA PHE A 20 5.05 3.38 -11.99
C PHE A 20 5.13 1.86 -11.89
N PHE A 21 4.07 1.20 -11.41
CA PHE A 21 3.99 -0.26 -11.36
C PHE A 21 4.06 -0.89 -12.75
N THR A 22 3.35 -0.32 -13.73
CA THR A 22 3.36 -0.79 -15.12
C THR A 22 4.71 -0.52 -15.78
N LEU A 23 5.26 0.69 -15.63
CA LEU A 23 6.61 1.01 -16.10
C LEU A 23 7.64 0.04 -15.51
N TYR A 24 7.67 -0.13 -14.20
CA TYR A 24 8.56 -1.08 -13.53
C TYR A 24 8.41 -2.50 -14.08
N SER A 25 7.17 -2.96 -14.27
CA SER A 25 6.88 -4.31 -14.78
C SER A 25 7.41 -4.54 -16.20
N ILE A 26 7.48 -3.50 -17.02
CA ILE A 26 8.05 -3.53 -18.37
C ILE A 26 9.57 -3.40 -18.33
N LEU A 27 10.07 -2.35 -17.67
CA LEU A 27 11.51 -2.02 -17.63
C LEU A 27 12.33 -3.13 -16.99
N ARG A 28 11.86 -3.73 -15.90
CA ARG A 28 12.57 -4.84 -15.21
C ARG A 28 12.78 -6.05 -16.10
N LYS A 29 11.92 -6.23 -17.11
CA LYS A 29 12.03 -7.37 -18.00
C LYS A 29 13.07 -7.10 -19.07
N GLN A 30 13.24 -5.88 -19.57
CA GLN A 30 14.14 -5.59 -20.69
C GLN A 30 15.60 -6.03 -20.42
N PRO A 31 16.25 -6.74 -21.36
CA PRO A 31 17.59 -7.30 -21.14
C PRO A 31 18.65 -6.20 -20.92
N GLY A 32 18.50 -5.04 -21.58
CA GLY A 32 19.39 -3.89 -21.41
C GLY A 32 19.34 -3.26 -20.01
N ASN A 33 18.27 -3.48 -19.25
CA ASN A 33 18.14 -2.95 -17.88
C ASN A 33 18.42 -4.01 -16.80
N ALA A 34 18.87 -5.22 -17.18
CA ALA A 34 19.09 -6.32 -16.24
C ALA A 34 20.17 -5.99 -15.19
N GLU A 35 21.19 -5.21 -15.56
CA GLU A 35 22.23 -4.74 -14.64
C GLU A 35 21.68 -3.83 -13.54
N VAL A 36 20.66 -3.03 -13.85
CA VAL A 36 20.05 -2.10 -12.89
C VAL A 36 19.03 -2.80 -12.00
N TYR A 37 18.14 -3.62 -12.58
CA TYR A 37 17.02 -4.21 -11.84
C TYR A 37 17.33 -5.59 -11.23
N ALA A 38 18.39 -6.27 -11.67
CA ALA A 38 18.80 -7.56 -11.16
C ALA A 38 20.32 -7.72 -11.05
N PRO A 39 21.04 -6.75 -10.43
CA PRO A 39 22.51 -6.75 -10.38
C PRO A 39 23.08 -8.03 -9.76
N ARG A 40 22.40 -8.58 -8.75
CA ARG A 40 22.83 -9.83 -8.10
C ARG A 40 22.72 -11.05 -9.01
N LEU A 41 21.67 -11.15 -9.84
CA LEU A 41 21.53 -12.24 -10.80
C LEU A 41 22.59 -12.15 -11.89
N VAL A 42 22.96 -10.93 -12.27
CA VAL A 42 24.07 -10.66 -13.20
C VAL A 42 25.41 -11.03 -12.57
N ALA A 43 25.67 -10.62 -11.34
CA ALA A 43 26.90 -10.94 -10.61
C ALA A 43 27.08 -12.45 -10.36
N GLU A 44 25.99 -13.18 -10.11
CA GLU A 44 26.00 -14.64 -9.95
C GLU A 44 26.10 -15.39 -11.31
N GLY A 45 26.15 -14.69 -12.45
CA GLY A 45 26.19 -15.30 -13.79
C GLY A 45 24.93 -16.07 -14.19
N LYS A 46 23.86 -15.99 -13.39
CA LYS A 46 22.57 -16.65 -13.61
C LYS A 46 21.63 -15.85 -14.52
N SER A 47 22.02 -14.63 -14.88
CA SER A 47 21.32 -13.86 -15.91
C SER A 47 21.59 -14.48 -17.28
N GLN A 48 20.70 -15.37 -17.74
CA GLN A 48 20.67 -15.77 -19.14
C GLN A 48 20.37 -14.52 -19.98
N GLN A 49 21.43 -13.92 -20.50
CA GLN A 49 21.37 -12.79 -21.41
C GLN A 49 20.95 -13.32 -22.80
N THR A 50 19.74 -13.86 -22.90
CA THR A 50 19.14 -14.13 -24.21
C THR A 50 18.81 -12.79 -24.84
N ASN A 51 19.54 -12.48 -25.91
CA ASN A 51 19.49 -11.20 -26.63
C ASN A 51 18.21 -11.05 -27.49
N ASP A 52 17.23 -11.94 -27.28
CA ASP A 52 16.01 -11.98 -28.07
C ASP A 52 15.00 -10.98 -27.51
N PHE A 53 14.70 -9.98 -28.33
CA PHE A 53 13.60 -9.06 -28.10
C PHE A 53 12.28 -9.81 -28.28
N ASN A 54 11.61 -10.10 -27.16
CA ASN A 54 10.32 -10.76 -27.16
C ASN A 54 9.20 -9.74 -26.86
N LEU A 55 8.21 -9.61 -27.74
CA LEU A 55 7.08 -8.68 -27.59
C LEU A 55 6.23 -8.98 -26.34
N GLU A 56 6.19 -10.25 -25.91
CA GLU A 56 5.55 -10.68 -24.65
C GLU A 56 6.17 -10.01 -23.41
N ARG A 57 7.40 -9.50 -23.55
CA ARG A 57 8.15 -8.83 -22.50
C ARG A 57 7.64 -7.40 -22.24
N LEU A 58 6.88 -6.82 -23.17
CA LEU A 58 6.22 -5.51 -23.01
C LEU A 58 4.86 -5.60 -22.31
N LEU A 59 4.30 -6.81 -22.14
CA LEU A 59 3.07 -6.98 -21.37
C LEU A 59 3.40 -6.81 -19.87
N PRO A 60 2.74 -5.90 -19.14
CA PRO A 60 2.95 -5.77 -17.70
C PRO A 60 2.49 -7.08 -17.03
N SER A 61 3.39 -7.74 -16.29
CA SER A 61 3.02 -8.93 -15.52
C SER A 61 3.21 -8.71 -14.03
N ALA A 62 2.14 -8.94 -13.26
CA ALA A 62 2.18 -8.88 -11.79
C ALA A 62 2.86 -10.12 -11.14
N GLY A 63 3.35 -11.07 -11.94
CA GLY A 63 3.97 -12.31 -11.44
C GLY A 63 5.28 -12.11 -10.66
N TRP A 64 5.85 -10.90 -10.64
CA TRP A 64 6.95 -10.57 -9.73
C TRP A 64 6.45 -10.30 -8.31
N VAL A 65 5.24 -9.75 -8.14
CA VAL A 65 4.62 -9.49 -6.84
C VAL A 65 4.34 -10.81 -6.13
N THR A 66 3.73 -11.78 -6.83
CA THR A 66 3.43 -13.09 -6.25
C THR A 66 4.69 -13.85 -5.85
N ARG A 67 5.77 -13.72 -6.64
CA ARG A 67 7.09 -14.29 -6.28
C ARG A 67 7.70 -13.61 -5.06
N ALA A 68 7.63 -12.29 -4.97
CA ALA A 68 8.11 -11.54 -3.81
C ALA A 68 7.33 -11.91 -2.54
N TRP A 69 6.02 -12.16 -2.67
CA TRP A 69 5.16 -12.51 -1.54
C TRP A 69 5.35 -13.95 -1.05
N LYS A 70 5.70 -14.89 -1.94
CA LYS A 70 5.90 -16.31 -1.60
C LYS A 70 7.29 -16.61 -1.02
N LEU A 71 8.17 -15.62 -0.98
CA LEU A 71 9.55 -15.79 -0.51
C LEU A 71 9.58 -16.18 0.97
N SER A 72 10.28 -17.27 1.30
CA SER A 72 10.37 -17.77 2.67
C SER A 72 11.39 -16.98 3.51
N GLU A 73 11.26 -17.02 4.84
CA GLU A 73 12.24 -16.39 5.73
C GLU A 73 13.65 -16.99 5.58
N ALA A 74 13.75 -18.29 5.32
CA ALA A 74 15.05 -18.95 5.11
C ALA A 74 15.72 -18.46 3.82
N GLU A 75 14.95 -18.30 2.74
CA GLU A 75 15.44 -17.71 1.49
C GLU A 75 15.83 -16.24 1.70
N LEU A 76 15.02 -15.45 2.42
CA LEU A 76 15.34 -14.07 2.78
C LEU A 76 16.63 -13.97 3.60
N LEU A 77 16.84 -14.88 4.55
CA LEU A 77 18.06 -14.91 5.37
C LEU A 77 19.29 -15.23 4.51
N SER A 78 19.18 -16.22 3.62
CA SER A 78 20.27 -16.59 2.70
C SER A 78 20.56 -15.49 1.68
N ALA A 79 19.53 -14.76 1.25
CA ALA A 79 19.65 -13.69 0.28
C ALA A 79 20.16 -12.41 0.93
N SER A 80 19.44 -11.86 1.90
CA SER A 80 19.65 -10.51 2.43
C SER A 80 20.36 -10.47 3.79
N GLY A 81 20.67 -11.63 4.39
CA GLY A 81 21.23 -11.71 5.73
C GLY A 81 20.20 -11.41 6.83
N LEU A 82 20.69 -11.32 8.07
CA LEU A 82 19.85 -11.15 9.25
C LEU A 82 19.14 -9.77 9.27
N ASP A 83 19.83 -8.71 8.87
CA ASP A 83 19.29 -7.35 8.88
C ASP A 83 18.04 -7.22 7.98
N GLY A 84 18.11 -7.78 6.76
CA GLY A 84 16.96 -7.81 5.85
C GLY A 84 15.75 -8.57 6.42
N VAL A 85 15.98 -9.67 7.14
CA VAL A 85 14.90 -10.42 7.80
C VAL A 85 14.27 -9.61 8.93
N VAL A 86 15.08 -8.97 9.77
CA VAL A 86 14.60 -8.12 10.87
C VAL A 86 13.81 -6.93 10.31
N PHE A 87 14.30 -6.28 9.27
CA PHE A 87 13.61 -5.19 8.59
C PHE A 87 12.23 -5.64 8.08
N MET A 88 12.14 -6.78 7.39
CA MET A 88 10.86 -7.33 6.93
C MET A 88 9.91 -7.66 8.09
N ARG A 89 10.42 -8.17 9.21
CA ARG A 89 9.62 -8.45 10.40
C ARG A 89 9.00 -7.18 11.00
N ILE A 90 9.67 -6.03 10.93
CA ILE A 90 9.12 -4.75 11.40
C ILE A 90 7.88 -4.37 10.58
N PHE A 91 7.90 -4.53 9.25
CA PHE A 91 6.72 -4.27 8.41
C PHE A 91 5.58 -5.24 8.70
N ILE A 92 5.87 -6.54 8.81
CA ILE A 92 4.85 -7.55 9.12
C ILE A 92 4.23 -7.29 10.50
N PHE A 93 5.05 -6.97 11.50
CA PHE A 93 4.59 -6.64 12.84
C PHE A 93 3.71 -5.39 12.83
N SER A 94 4.15 -4.32 12.16
CA SER A 94 3.38 -3.09 12.02
C SER A 94 2.03 -3.35 11.34
N ALA A 95 2.02 -4.11 10.24
CA ALA A 95 0.79 -4.48 9.54
C ALA A 95 -0.18 -5.27 10.43
N ARG A 96 0.31 -6.16 11.30
CA ARG A 96 -0.53 -6.90 12.26
C ARG A 96 -1.14 -5.98 13.32
N VAL A 97 -0.36 -5.06 13.87
CA VAL A 97 -0.85 -4.08 14.86
C VAL A 97 -1.90 -3.17 14.23
N PHE A 98 -1.62 -2.62 13.04
CA PHE A 98 -2.58 -1.79 12.32
C PHE A 98 -3.82 -2.56 11.88
N ALA A 99 -3.72 -3.84 11.51
CA ALA A 99 -4.89 -4.65 11.18
C ALA A 99 -5.85 -4.75 12.38
N PHE A 100 -5.34 -4.98 13.58
CA PHE A 100 -6.15 -4.95 14.80
C PHE A 100 -6.77 -3.56 15.05
N ALA A 101 -5.96 -2.51 14.92
CA ALA A 101 -6.45 -1.13 15.09
C ALA A 101 -7.53 -0.75 14.07
N VAL A 102 -7.41 -1.22 12.82
CA VAL A 102 -8.43 -1.00 11.76
C VAL A 102 -9.72 -1.73 12.11
N VAL A 103 -9.66 -2.97 12.61
CA VAL A 103 -10.85 -3.69 13.05
C VAL A 103 -11.56 -2.94 14.18
N VAL A 104 -10.82 -2.53 15.23
CA VAL A 104 -11.38 -1.75 16.33
C VAL A 104 -11.93 -0.40 15.83
N GLY A 105 -11.17 0.29 14.97
CA GLY A 105 -11.56 1.57 14.42
C GLY A 105 -12.85 1.50 13.59
N VAL A 106 -12.96 0.51 12.71
CA VAL A 106 -14.11 0.36 11.79
C VAL A 106 -15.35 -0.18 12.51
N PHE A 107 -15.20 -1.14 13.42
CA PHE A 107 -16.35 -1.81 14.04
C PHE A 107 -16.78 -1.21 15.39
N ILE A 108 -15.91 -0.46 16.06
CA ILE A 108 -16.21 0.13 17.38
C ILE A 108 -16.23 1.66 17.29
N LEU A 109 -15.10 2.27 16.92
CA LEU A 109 -14.98 3.74 16.97
C LEU A 109 -15.86 4.45 15.95
N LEU A 110 -15.89 3.97 14.70
CA LEU A 110 -16.62 4.61 13.61
C LEU A 110 -18.15 4.61 13.85
N PRO A 111 -18.80 3.51 14.27
CA PRO A 111 -20.22 3.52 14.62
C PRO A 111 -20.52 4.40 15.85
N ILE A 112 -19.68 4.34 16.90
CA ILE A 112 -19.89 5.13 18.12
C ILE A 112 -19.88 6.63 17.81
N ASN A 113 -18.86 7.09 17.07
CA ASN A 113 -18.74 8.49 16.70
C ASN A 113 -19.88 8.95 15.79
N TYR A 114 -20.31 8.11 14.85
CA TYR A 114 -21.40 8.43 13.93
C TYR A 114 -22.76 8.60 14.63
N MET A 115 -23.01 7.90 15.74
CA MET A 115 -24.27 8.00 16.50
C MET A 115 -24.39 9.29 17.33
N GLY A 116 -23.33 10.07 17.47
CA GLY A 116 -23.36 11.35 18.16
C GLY A 116 -24.18 12.41 17.40
N LYS A 117 -24.69 13.41 18.12
CA LYS A 117 -25.59 14.44 17.59
C LYS A 117 -25.05 15.85 17.74
N GLN A 118 -23.79 15.99 18.16
CA GLN A 118 -23.14 17.26 18.42
C GLN A 118 -23.04 18.14 17.16
N LEU A 119 -22.83 17.55 15.97
CA LEU A 119 -22.93 18.29 14.72
C LEU A 119 -24.41 18.48 14.31
N SER A 120 -25.00 19.63 14.67
CA SER A 120 -26.29 20.05 14.11
C SER A 120 -26.18 20.25 12.59
N LEU A 121 -26.97 19.49 11.82
CA LEU A 121 -26.97 19.45 10.36
C LEU A 121 -27.52 20.76 9.74
N ASP A 122 -26.67 21.78 9.61
CA ASP A 122 -26.92 22.83 8.62
C ASP A 122 -26.69 22.26 7.22
N ILE A 123 -27.78 22.12 6.47
CA ILE A 123 -27.86 21.49 5.13
C ILE A 123 -26.88 22.16 4.13
N PHE A 124 -26.48 23.41 4.38
CA PHE A 124 -25.56 24.16 3.51
C PHE A 124 -24.08 23.74 3.62
N ASP A 125 -23.67 23.02 4.67
CA ASP A 125 -22.27 22.63 4.93
C ASP A 125 -21.99 21.12 4.76
N LEU A 126 -22.97 20.36 4.26
CA LEU A 126 -22.93 18.90 4.11
C LEU A 126 -21.65 18.32 3.47
N PRO A 127 -21.08 18.87 2.37
CA PRO A 127 -19.86 18.30 1.78
C PRO A 127 -18.63 18.43 2.68
N ASN A 128 -18.54 19.49 3.51
CA ASN A 128 -17.41 19.74 4.40
C ASN A 128 -17.51 18.99 5.73
N LYS A 129 -18.72 18.72 6.22
CA LYS A 129 -19.00 18.06 7.51
C LYS A 129 -19.05 16.52 7.45
N SER A 130 -18.99 15.92 6.26
CA SER A 130 -19.13 14.46 6.07
C SER A 130 -18.12 13.61 6.87
N LEU A 131 -16.83 13.97 6.86
CA LEU A 131 -15.80 13.23 7.61
C LEU A 131 -15.82 13.52 9.12
N GLU A 132 -16.29 14.70 9.53
CA GLU A 132 -16.33 15.10 10.94
C GLU A 132 -17.41 14.35 11.74
N SER A 133 -18.41 13.80 11.05
CA SER A 133 -19.39 12.89 11.66
C SER A 133 -18.78 11.60 12.21
N PHE A 134 -17.61 11.18 11.71
CA PHE A 134 -16.94 9.95 12.15
C PHE A 134 -15.83 10.18 13.18
N THR A 135 -15.61 11.43 13.60
CA THR A 135 -14.56 11.80 14.57
C THR A 135 -15.16 12.09 15.94
N ILE A 136 -14.29 12.26 16.94
CA ILE A 136 -14.70 12.64 18.30
C ILE A 136 -15.46 13.98 18.34
N SER A 137 -15.31 14.82 17.32
CA SER A 137 -16.04 16.08 17.18
C SER A 137 -17.56 15.91 17.13
N ASN A 138 -18.06 14.71 16.76
CA ASN A 138 -19.49 14.42 16.73
C ASN A 138 -20.04 13.84 18.04
N VAL A 139 -19.18 13.52 19.01
CA VAL A 139 -19.59 12.97 20.31
C VAL A 139 -20.16 14.09 21.21
N ASP A 140 -21.26 13.81 21.90
CA ASP A 140 -21.96 14.81 22.72
C ASP A 140 -21.14 15.23 23.96
N ASP A 141 -21.08 16.53 24.25
CA ASP A 141 -20.40 17.10 25.42
C ASP A 141 -21.00 16.56 26.73
N GLY A 142 -20.15 16.06 27.63
CA GLY A 142 -20.57 15.44 28.89
C GLY A 142 -21.09 14.00 28.75
N SER A 143 -20.90 13.37 27.60
CA SER A 143 -21.21 11.95 27.43
C SER A 143 -20.28 11.05 28.27
N ASN A 144 -20.83 9.93 28.73
CA ASN A 144 -20.08 8.91 29.50
C ASN A 144 -19.41 7.89 28.56
N ARG A 145 -18.94 8.36 27.39
CA ARG A 145 -18.39 7.55 26.30
C ARG A 145 -16.99 7.97 25.95
#